data_AF-A0A7V3H784-F1
#
_entry.id   AF-A0A7V3H784-F1
#
_cell.length_a   1.000
_cell.length_b   1.000
_cell.length_c   1.000
_cell.angle_alpha   90.00
_cell.angle_beta   90.00
_cell.angle_gamma   90.00
#
_symmetry.space_group_name_H-M   'P 1'
#
loop_
_entity.id
_entity.type
_entity.pdbx_description
1 polymer ?
#
loop_
_entity_poly.entity_id
_entity_poly.type
_entity_poly.pdbx_seq_one_letter_code
_entity_poly.pdbx_strand_id
1 'polypeptide(L)'
;MAILRTTFWISLLEKAATLLIITLAFYIVQPIQTTQTLFVPQGSIGGIITHLHQKGYKVSVVDKYLLMMLGKPQSGWVEIGATELTRLDFLYKLATAKAKMQKLTLIPGETKVIFFESIAKSFSLDAAQLHRHYDTLSPYPEAGIYAETYHVPYGINEKQLITFLVQSSNQHYKEISEKVYGTYREKQWLRILTIASIIQKEAANNQEMPLVSSAIYNRLKKGMP
;
A
#
# COMPACT_ATOMS: atom_id res chain seq x y z
N MET A 1 -57.89 22.80 4.37
CA MET A 1 -57.34 22.38 3.06
C MET A 1 -55.83 22.08 3.10
N ALA A 2 -55.01 22.88 3.82
CA ALA A 2 -53.56 22.64 3.93
C ALA A 2 -53.18 21.30 4.60
N ILE A 3 -53.90 20.90 5.67
CA ILE A 3 -53.63 19.67 6.44
C ILE A 3 -53.86 18.39 5.62
N LEU A 4 -54.89 18.37 4.76
CA LEU A 4 -55.15 17.24 3.86
C LEU A 4 -54.07 17.09 2.77
N ARG A 5 -53.49 18.22 2.34
CA ARG A 5 -52.40 18.19 1.36
C ARG A 5 -51.12 17.64 1.98
N THR A 6 -50.81 18.03 3.22
CA THR A 6 -49.62 17.53 3.92
C THR A 6 -49.71 16.04 4.25
N THR A 7 -50.86 15.53 4.70
CA THR A 7 -51.04 14.10 4.98
C THR A 7 -50.94 13.24 3.71
N PHE A 8 -51.44 13.75 2.58
CA PHE A 8 -51.30 13.09 1.28
C PHE A 8 -49.82 12.96 0.86
N TRP A 9 -49.04 14.04 0.94
CA TRP A 9 -47.60 14.00 0.59
C TRP A 9 -46.78 13.11 1.52
N ILE A 10 -47.10 13.09 2.82
CA ILE A 10 -46.45 12.19 3.79
C ILE A 10 -46.74 10.73 3.43
N SER A 11 -48.00 10.37 3.18
CA SER A 11 -48.36 8.99 2.77
C SER A 11 -47.71 8.59 1.44
N LEU A 12 -47.59 9.51 0.49
CA LEU A 12 -46.89 9.24 -0.76
C LEU A 12 -45.40 8.97 -0.53
N LEU A 13 -44.76 9.76 0.34
CA LEU A 13 -43.36 9.60 0.71
C LEU A 13 -43.12 8.29 1.45
N GLU A 14 -44.00 7.91 2.37
CA GLU A 14 -43.96 6.62 3.07
C GLU A 14 -44.02 5.46 2.08
N LYS A 15 -45.00 5.45 1.16
CA LYS A 15 -45.14 4.39 0.15
C LYS A 15 -43.92 4.31 -0.76
N ALA A 16 -43.39 5.46 -1.18
CA ALA A 16 -42.18 5.52 -2.00
C ALA A 16 -40.96 4.98 -1.24
N ALA A 17 -40.81 5.32 0.04
CA ALA A 17 -39.74 4.81 0.90
C ALA A 17 -39.85 3.30 1.09
N THR A 18 -41.05 2.77 1.36
CA THR A 18 -41.28 1.32 1.48
C THR A 18 -40.92 0.60 0.19
N LEU A 19 -41.34 1.11 -0.97
CA LEU A 19 -40.98 0.52 -2.26
C LEU A 19 -39.46 0.55 -2.49
N LEU A 20 -38.79 1.65 -2.14
CA LEU A 20 -37.34 1.76 -2.24
C LEU A 20 -36.63 0.76 -1.32
N ILE A 21 -37.10 0.58 -0.09
CA ILE A 21 -36.53 -0.41 0.84
C ILE A 21 -36.70 -1.83 0.29
N ILE A 22 -37.88 -2.17 -0.22
CA ILE A 22 -38.16 -3.50 -0.80
C ILE A 22 -37.27 -3.74 -2.02
N THR A 23 -37.18 -2.77 -2.95
CA THR A 23 -36.32 -2.90 -4.13
C THR A 23 -34.85 -3.03 -3.76
N LEU A 24 -34.37 -2.27 -2.77
CA LEU A 24 -33.01 -2.39 -2.25
C LEU A 24 -32.78 -3.76 -1.60
N ALA A 25 -33.74 -4.27 -0.81
CA ALA A 25 -33.66 -5.58 -0.20
C ALA A 25 -33.53 -6.71 -1.24
N PHE A 26 -34.31 -6.66 -2.32
CA PHE A 26 -34.16 -7.59 -3.44
C PHE A 26 -32.80 -7.43 -4.15
N TYR A 27 -32.32 -6.19 -4.30
CA TYR A 27 -31.07 -5.88 -4.97
C TYR A 27 -29.84 -6.45 -4.23
N ILE A 28 -29.81 -6.38 -2.89
CA ILE A 28 -28.67 -6.83 -2.09
C ILE A 28 -28.58 -8.37 -1.94
N VAL A 29 -29.70 -9.08 -2.12
CA VAL A 29 -29.76 -10.55 -2.06
C VAL A 29 -29.42 -11.21 -3.41
N GLN A 30 -29.37 -10.43 -4.51
CA GLN A 30 -29.01 -10.97 -5.83
C GLN A 30 -27.63 -11.66 -5.80
N PRO A 31 -27.49 -12.86 -6.41
CA PRO A 31 -26.22 -13.55 -6.44
C PRO A 31 -25.22 -12.87 -7.40
N ILE A 32 -23.97 -12.79 -6.95
CA ILE A 32 -22.81 -12.38 -7.73
C ILE A 32 -21.88 -13.58 -7.87
N GLN A 33 -21.59 -13.93 -9.11
CA GLN A 33 -20.54 -14.88 -9.45
C GLN A 33 -19.18 -14.21 -9.26
N THR A 34 -18.29 -14.89 -8.53
CA THR A 34 -16.96 -14.39 -8.17
C THR A 34 -15.95 -15.53 -8.16
N THR A 35 -14.68 -15.19 -7.95
CA THR A 35 -13.59 -16.14 -7.74
C THR A 35 -13.22 -16.22 -6.25
N GLN A 36 -12.55 -17.31 -5.85
CA GLN A 36 -12.07 -17.48 -4.48
C GLN A 36 -11.07 -16.39 -4.07
N THR A 37 -10.29 -15.88 -5.03
CA THR A 37 -9.38 -14.75 -4.85
C THR A 37 -9.66 -13.67 -5.89
N LEU A 38 -9.61 -12.42 -5.47
CA LEU A 38 -9.98 -11.26 -6.27
C LEU A 38 -8.88 -10.22 -6.20
N PHE A 39 -8.46 -9.67 -7.34
CA PHE A 39 -7.58 -8.51 -7.35
C PHE A 39 -8.39 -7.21 -7.19
N VAL A 40 -8.11 -6.44 -6.13
CA VAL A 40 -8.70 -5.14 -5.88
C VAL A 40 -7.69 -4.06 -6.28
N PRO A 41 -7.95 -3.25 -7.32
CA PRO A 41 -7.03 -2.20 -7.72
C PRO A 41 -6.99 -1.08 -6.67
N GLN A 42 -5.91 -0.32 -6.67
CA GLN A 42 -5.91 0.95 -5.93
C GLN A 42 -6.79 2.00 -6.62
N GLY A 43 -7.47 2.79 -5.81
CA GLY A 43 -8.26 3.92 -6.29
C GLY A 43 -9.38 4.30 -5.35
N SER A 44 -10.29 5.13 -5.85
CA SER A 44 -11.55 5.38 -5.19
C SER A 44 -12.45 4.14 -5.26
N ILE A 45 -13.42 4.04 -4.36
CA ILE A 45 -14.45 2.99 -4.40
C ILE A 45 -15.13 2.94 -5.79
N GLY A 46 -15.38 4.10 -6.40
CA GLY A 46 -15.89 4.17 -7.77
C GLY A 46 -14.96 3.53 -8.79
N GLY A 47 -13.66 3.80 -8.72
CA GLY A 47 -12.67 3.17 -9.60
C GLY A 47 -12.60 1.66 -9.43
N ILE A 48 -12.72 1.15 -8.19
CA ILE A 48 -12.77 -0.29 -7.89
C ILE A 48 -14.00 -0.92 -8.55
N ILE A 49 -15.19 -0.34 -8.37
CA ILE A 49 -16.42 -0.84 -8.99
C ILE A 49 -16.32 -0.83 -10.52
N THR A 50 -15.78 0.23 -11.12
CA THR A 50 -15.55 0.29 -12.57
C THR A 50 -14.60 -0.81 -13.04
N HIS A 51 -13.51 -1.06 -12.32
CA HIS A 51 -12.56 -2.12 -12.67
C HIS A 51 -13.20 -3.50 -12.58
N LEU A 52 -13.96 -3.77 -11.52
CA LEU A 52 -14.70 -5.02 -11.36
C LEU A 52 -15.73 -5.20 -12.48
N HIS A 53 -16.46 -4.14 -12.84
CA HIS A 53 -17.38 -4.18 -13.97
C HIS A 53 -16.66 -4.52 -15.28
N GLN A 54 -15.51 -3.90 -15.56
CA GLN A 54 -14.69 -4.19 -16.74
C GLN A 54 -14.14 -5.62 -16.77
N LYS A 55 -13.91 -6.23 -15.59
CA LYS A 55 -13.50 -7.63 -15.44
C LYS A 55 -14.66 -8.62 -15.52
N GLY A 56 -15.88 -8.16 -15.77
CA GLY A 56 -17.06 -9.00 -15.99
C GLY A 56 -17.87 -9.31 -14.73
N TYR A 57 -17.54 -8.71 -13.58
CA TYR A 57 -18.36 -8.86 -12.37
C TYR A 57 -19.68 -8.10 -12.54
N LYS A 58 -20.79 -8.71 -12.10
CA LYS A 58 -22.15 -8.12 -12.16
C LYS A 58 -22.35 -7.04 -11.09
N VAL A 59 -21.49 -6.03 -11.07
CA VAL A 59 -21.56 -4.87 -10.19
C VAL A 59 -22.15 -3.65 -10.92
N SER A 60 -22.73 -2.72 -10.17
CA SER A 60 -23.38 -1.50 -10.67
C SER A 60 -22.99 -0.25 -9.88
N VAL A 61 -23.45 0.92 -10.34
CA VAL A 61 -23.24 2.21 -9.66
C VAL A 61 -23.82 2.23 -8.24
N VAL A 62 -24.88 1.46 -7.97
CA VAL A 62 -25.46 1.34 -6.62
C VAL A 62 -24.47 0.73 -5.64
N ASP A 63 -23.63 -0.20 -6.11
CA ASP A 63 -22.65 -0.91 -5.28
C ASP A 63 -21.56 0.00 -4.75
N LYS A 64 -21.27 1.11 -5.44
CA LYS A 64 -20.37 2.16 -4.95
C LYS A 64 -20.86 2.74 -3.61
N TYR A 65 -22.16 3.01 -3.50
CA TYR A 65 -22.74 3.61 -2.30
C TYR A 65 -22.85 2.59 -1.17
N LEU A 66 -23.22 1.36 -1.50
CA LEU A 66 -23.22 0.24 -0.55
C LEU A 66 -21.82 -0.01 0.00
N LEU A 67 -20.81 -0.09 -0.87
CA LEU A 67 -19.43 -0.30 -0.44
C LEU A 67 -18.91 0.87 0.40
N MET A 68 -19.27 2.12 0.06
CA MET A 68 -18.92 3.29 0.88
C MET A 68 -19.48 3.21 2.30
N MET A 69 -20.67 2.64 2.49
CA MET A 69 -21.26 2.40 3.81
C MET A 69 -20.54 1.28 4.57
N LEU A 70 -20.11 0.23 3.88
CA LEU A 70 -19.46 -0.95 4.48
C LEU A 70 -17.99 -0.72 4.84
N GLY A 71 -17.27 0.09 4.05
CA GLY A 71 -15.86 0.43 4.28
C GLY A 71 -15.04 0.52 3.01
N LYS A 72 -13.80 1.02 3.12
CA LYS A 72 -12.88 1.11 1.98
C LYS A 72 -12.11 -0.21 1.81
N PRO A 73 -12.24 -0.90 0.65
CA PRO A 73 -11.47 -2.10 0.36
C PRO A 73 -9.96 -1.85 0.46
N GLN A 74 -9.23 -2.83 0.98
CA GLN A 74 -7.77 -2.87 0.85
C GLN A 74 -7.39 -3.29 -0.58
N SER A 75 -6.42 -2.61 -1.16
CA SER A 75 -5.91 -2.96 -2.48
C SER A 75 -5.01 -4.19 -2.44
N GLY A 76 -4.99 -4.94 -3.53
CA GLY A 76 -4.20 -6.15 -3.70
C GLY A 76 -5.09 -7.36 -3.88
N TRP A 77 -4.48 -8.55 -3.88
CA TRP A 77 -5.24 -9.79 -3.93
C TRP A 77 -5.88 -10.08 -2.58
N VAL A 78 -7.21 -10.18 -2.56
CA VAL A 78 -8.01 -10.49 -1.38
C VAL A 78 -8.66 -11.86 -1.52
N GLU A 79 -8.84 -12.55 -0.39
CA GLU A 79 -9.55 -13.82 -0.35
C GLU A 79 -11.05 -13.57 -0.14
N ILE A 80 -11.85 -14.00 -1.12
CA ILE A 80 -13.31 -13.95 -1.08
C ILE A 80 -13.88 -15.29 -0.57
N GLY A 81 -13.20 -16.40 -0.86
CA GLY A 81 -13.49 -17.72 -0.28
C GLY A 81 -14.76 -18.43 -0.78
N ALA A 82 -15.43 -17.90 -1.81
CA ALA A 82 -16.59 -18.52 -2.44
C ALA A 82 -16.62 -18.16 -3.94
N THR A 83 -17.33 -18.96 -4.74
CA THR A 83 -17.55 -18.69 -6.17
C THR A 83 -18.88 -18.00 -6.45
N GLU A 84 -19.79 -18.03 -5.50
CA GLU A 84 -21.08 -17.36 -5.56
C GLU A 84 -21.42 -16.79 -4.18
N LEU A 85 -21.82 -15.53 -4.14
CA LEU A 85 -22.18 -14.82 -2.92
C LEU A 85 -23.40 -13.95 -3.18
N THR A 86 -24.15 -13.61 -2.13
CA THR A 86 -25.09 -12.49 -2.25
C THR A 86 -24.30 -11.21 -2.53
N ARG A 87 -24.93 -10.25 -3.21
CA ARG A 87 -24.28 -8.96 -3.48
C ARG A 87 -23.84 -8.26 -2.19
N LEU A 88 -24.63 -8.32 -1.12
CA LEU A 88 -24.23 -7.80 0.19
C LEU A 88 -22.97 -8.50 0.71
N ASP A 89 -22.94 -9.83 0.71
CA ASP A 89 -21.79 -10.61 1.21
C ASP A 89 -20.54 -10.36 0.38
N PHE A 90 -20.68 -10.26 -0.94
CA PHE A 90 -19.59 -9.90 -1.84
C PHE A 90 -19.00 -8.53 -1.49
N LEU A 91 -19.84 -7.50 -1.33
CA LEU A 91 -19.38 -6.14 -0.99
C LEU A 91 -18.83 -6.06 0.44
N TYR A 92 -19.43 -6.79 1.38
CA TYR A 92 -18.94 -6.87 2.76
C TYR A 92 -17.56 -7.52 2.82
N LYS A 93 -17.36 -8.65 2.13
CA LYS A 93 -16.05 -9.28 2.00
C LYS A 93 -15.06 -8.39 1.27
N LEU A 94 -15.48 -7.69 0.22
CA LEU A 94 -14.61 -6.73 -0.48
C LEU A 94 -14.14 -5.60 0.45
N ALA A 95 -14.99 -5.11 1.36
CA ALA A 95 -14.65 -4.08 2.32
C ALA A 95 -13.77 -4.57 3.48
N THR A 96 -13.96 -5.83 3.92
CA THR A 96 -13.35 -6.36 5.15
C THR A 96 -12.19 -7.32 4.92
N ALA A 97 -12.07 -7.89 3.72
CA ALA A 97 -11.02 -8.85 3.41
C ALA A 97 -9.64 -8.18 3.50
N LYS A 98 -8.72 -8.91 4.12
CA LYS A 98 -7.32 -8.51 4.21
C LYS A 98 -6.62 -8.91 2.93
N ALA A 99 -5.77 -8.02 2.41
CA ALA A 99 -4.90 -8.37 1.30
C ALA A 99 -3.95 -9.51 1.72
N LYS A 100 -3.75 -10.49 0.84
CA LYS A 100 -2.71 -11.50 1.01
C LYS A 100 -1.36 -10.78 1.01
N MET A 101 -0.60 -10.91 2.09
CA MET A 101 0.70 -10.26 2.22
C MET A 101 1.81 -11.22 1.83
N GLN A 102 2.90 -10.67 1.28
CA GLN A 102 4.13 -11.38 0.96
C GLN A 102 5.33 -10.64 1.55
N LYS A 103 6.36 -11.41 1.93
CA LYS A 103 7.57 -10.87 2.56
C LYS A 103 8.57 -10.41 1.50
N LEU A 104 9.17 -9.26 1.73
CA LEU A 104 10.20 -8.66 0.90
C LEU A 104 11.33 -8.20 1.82
N THR A 105 12.51 -8.78 1.70
CA THR A 105 13.64 -8.51 2.59
C THR A 105 14.76 -7.80 1.82
N LEU A 106 15.16 -6.61 2.28
CA LEU A 106 16.37 -5.95 1.82
C LEU A 106 17.53 -6.33 2.76
N ILE A 107 18.58 -6.93 2.22
CA ILE A 107 19.72 -7.37 3.01
C ILE A 107 20.66 -6.18 3.25
N PRO A 108 21.17 -5.97 4.49
CA PRO A 108 22.14 -4.91 4.76
C PRO A 108 23.36 -5.00 3.84
N GLY A 109 23.69 -3.88 3.18
CA GLY A 109 24.81 -3.80 2.23
C GLY A 109 24.47 -4.24 0.80
N GLU A 110 23.25 -4.68 0.51
CA GLU A 110 22.78 -4.86 -0.86
C GLU A 110 22.66 -3.50 -1.58
N THR A 111 22.95 -3.46 -2.87
CA THR A 111 22.79 -2.24 -3.68
C THR A 111 21.37 -2.15 -4.22
N LYS A 112 20.87 -0.93 -4.52
CA LYS A 112 19.52 -0.79 -5.09
C LYS A 112 19.33 -1.58 -6.38
N VAL A 113 20.38 -1.74 -7.18
CA VAL A 113 20.35 -2.48 -8.44
C VAL A 113 20.07 -3.96 -8.19
N ILE A 114 20.88 -4.61 -7.35
CA ILE A 114 20.71 -6.05 -7.04
C ILE A 114 19.34 -6.27 -6.39
N PHE A 115 18.97 -5.40 -5.47
CA PHE A 115 17.68 -5.48 -4.79
C PHE A 115 16.51 -5.37 -5.76
N PHE A 116 16.49 -4.36 -6.63
CA PHE A 116 15.41 -4.16 -7.60
C PHE A 116 15.31 -5.27 -8.64
N GLU A 117 16.43 -5.82 -9.11
CA GLU A 117 16.43 -7.01 -9.98
C GLU A 117 15.86 -8.24 -9.26
N SER A 118 16.23 -8.44 -7.99
CA SER A 118 15.73 -9.54 -7.15
C SER A 118 14.22 -9.47 -6.92
N ILE A 119 13.70 -8.29 -6.58
CA ILE A 119 12.26 -8.09 -6.37
C ILE A 119 11.49 -8.10 -7.70
N ALA A 120 12.05 -7.58 -8.79
CA ALA A 120 11.43 -7.64 -10.11
C ALA A 120 11.13 -9.08 -10.52
N LYS A 121 12.12 -9.97 -10.35
CA LYS A 121 11.96 -11.41 -10.63
C LYS A 121 10.96 -12.08 -9.69
N SER A 122 11.06 -11.81 -8.38
CA SER A 122 10.25 -12.52 -7.38
C SER A 122 8.79 -12.07 -7.35
N PHE A 123 8.51 -10.82 -7.74
CA PHE A 123 7.19 -10.21 -7.68
C PHE A 123 6.54 -10.04 -9.06
N SER A 124 7.21 -10.46 -10.14
CA SER A 124 6.79 -10.26 -11.53
C SER A 124 6.57 -8.77 -11.86
N LEU A 125 7.53 -7.94 -11.48
CA LEU A 125 7.55 -6.48 -11.68
C LEU A 125 8.62 -6.06 -12.69
N ASP A 126 8.56 -4.82 -13.15
CA ASP A 126 9.55 -4.22 -14.04
C ASP A 126 10.65 -3.47 -13.25
N ALA A 127 11.90 -3.94 -13.36
CA ALA A 127 13.05 -3.35 -12.69
C ALA A 127 13.30 -1.89 -13.10
N ALA A 128 13.11 -1.55 -14.38
CA ALA A 128 13.33 -0.19 -14.87
C ALA A 128 12.30 0.80 -14.29
N GLN A 129 11.05 0.38 -14.11
CA GLN A 129 10.03 1.18 -13.43
C GLN A 129 10.34 1.35 -11.94
N LEU A 130 10.83 0.31 -11.25
CA LEU A 130 11.28 0.40 -9.87
C LEU A 130 12.39 1.45 -9.72
N HIS A 131 13.41 1.39 -10.57
CA HIS A 131 14.49 2.39 -10.60
C HIS A 131 13.94 3.80 -10.85
N ARG A 132 13.11 3.98 -11.88
CA ARG A 132 12.54 5.29 -12.23
C ARG A 132 11.72 5.89 -11.10
N HIS A 133 10.88 5.08 -10.46
CA HIS A 133 10.07 5.54 -9.33
C HIS A 133 10.95 5.89 -8.13
N TYR A 134 12.00 5.11 -7.86
CA TYR A 134 12.92 5.37 -6.76
C TYR A 134 13.65 6.69 -6.96
N ASP A 135 14.23 6.91 -8.14
CA ASP A 135 14.97 8.13 -8.46
C ASP A 135 14.08 9.39 -8.42
N THR A 136 12.76 9.23 -8.58
CA THR A 136 11.78 10.32 -8.46
C THR A 136 11.34 10.58 -7.02
N LEU A 137 11.21 9.54 -6.19
CA LEU A 137 10.57 9.60 -4.88
C LEU A 137 11.56 9.68 -3.72
N SER A 138 12.75 9.09 -3.86
CA SER A 138 13.77 9.06 -2.82
C SER A 138 14.59 10.35 -2.83
N PRO A 139 14.82 11.00 -1.68
CA PRO A 139 15.79 12.10 -1.58
C PRO A 139 17.25 11.61 -1.67
N TYR A 140 17.48 10.30 -1.64
CA TYR A 140 18.80 9.68 -1.62
C TYR A 140 19.08 8.89 -2.89
N PRO A 141 20.23 9.12 -3.57
CA PRO A 141 20.57 8.38 -4.79
C PRO A 141 20.79 6.88 -4.55
N GLU A 142 21.21 6.51 -3.34
CA GLU A 142 21.41 5.13 -2.85
C GLU A 142 21.13 5.10 -1.34
N ALA A 143 20.90 3.91 -0.78
CA ALA A 143 20.63 3.68 0.64
C ALA A 143 19.42 4.45 1.19
N GLY A 144 18.47 4.82 0.33
CA GLY A 144 17.21 5.46 0.72
C GLY A 144 16.11 4.48 1.11
N ILE A 145 16.39 3.18 1.04
CA ILE A 145 15.53 2.11 1.56
C ILE A 145 16.25 1.49 2.76
N TYR A 146 15.57 1.44 3.90
CA TYR A 146 16.12 0.84 5.10
C TYR A 146 16.15 -0.68 4.97
N ALA A 147 17.24 -1.31 5.42
CA ALA A 147 17.41 -2.75 5.30
C ALA A 147 16.58 -3.47 6.39
N GLU A 148 15.46 -4.06 5.98
CA GLU A 148 14.56 -4.83 6.84
C GLU A 148 13.69 -5.81 6.04
N THR A 149 12.79 -6.51 6.74
CA THR A 149 11.76 -7.34 6.11
C THR A 149 10.41 -6.62 6.09
N TYR A 150 10.01 -6.21 4.90
CA TYR A 150 8.74 -5.60 4.60
C TYR A 150 7.64 -6.63 4.34
N HIS A 151 6.41 -6.28 4.71
CA HIS A 151 5.22 -7.04 4.38
C HIS A 151 4.41 -6.22 3.38
N VAL A 152 4.35 -6.69 2.14
CA VAL A 152 3.69 -5.96 1.05
C VAL A 152 2.51 -6.76 0.50
N PRO A 153 1.43 -6.10 0.05
CA PRO A 153 0.33 -6.79 -0.61
C PRO A 153 0.81 -7.59 -1.83
N TYR A 154 0.27 -8.79 -1.99
CA TYR A 154 0.44 -9.58 -3.20
C TYR A 154 -0.15 -8.80 -4.38
N GLY A 155 0.58 -8.75 -5.51
CA GLY A 155 0.20 -7.99 -6.71
C GLY A 155 0.33 -6.47 -6.60
N ILE A 156 1.07 -5.94 -5.61
CA ILE A 156 1.43 -4.51 -5.55
C ILE A 156 2.19 -4.10 -6.83
N ASN A 157 1.92 -2.90 -7.37
CA ASN A 157 2.68 -2.39 -8.52
C ASN A 157 3.94 -1.64 -8.10
N GLU A 158 4.81 -1.35 -9.07
CA GLU A 158 6.14 -0.76 -8.88
C GLU A 158 6.08 0.59 -8.18
N LYS A 159 5.20 1.48 -8.64
CA LYS A 159 5.04 2.81 -8.05
C LYS A 159 4.65 2.73 -6.59
N GLN A 160 3.68 1.87 -6.27
CA GLN A 160 3.19 1.68 -4.90
C GLN A 160 4.25 1.06 -4.01
N LEU A 161 4.94 0.04 -4.51
CA LEU A 161 6.00 -0.63 -3.78
C LEU A 161 7.09 0.35 -3.39
N ILE A 162 7.61 1.11 -4.36
CA ILE A 162 8.64 2.11 -4.08
C ILE A 162 8.12 3.22 -3.16
N THR A 163 6.90 3.72 -3.39
CA THR A 163 6.30 4.75 -2.52
C THR A 163 6.26 4.27 -1.07
N PHE A 164 5.80 3.03 -0.85
CA PHE A 164 5.75 2.41 0.47
C PHE A 164 7.14 2.25 1.09
N LEU A 165 8.10 1.69 0.36
CA LEU A 165 9.47 1.45 0.84
C LEU A 165 10.16 2.77 1.22
N VAL A 166 10.09 3.79 0.35
CA VAL A 166 10.70 5.11 0.59
C VAL A 166 10.03 5.82 1.76
N GLN A 167 8.70 5.82 1.85
CA GLN A 167 7.99 6.46 2.97
C GLN A 167 8.30 5.79 4.31
N SER A 168 8.28 4.45 4.36
CA SER A 168 8.64 3.70 5.56
C SER A 168 10.07 4.00 6.00
N SER A 169 11.00 4.02 5.04
CA SER A 169 12.42 4.28 5.30
C SER A 169 12.66 5.71 5.77
N ASN A 170 12.03 6.70 5.13
CA ASN A 170 12.15 8.10 5.53
C ASN A 170 11.57 8.35 6.92
N GLN A 171 10.47 7.70 7.29
CA GLN A 171 9.91 7.77 8.63
C GLN A 171 10.92 7.21 9.65
N HIS A 172 11.47 6.02 9.38
CA HIS A 172 12.47 5.39 10.24
C HIS A 172 13.74 6.25 10.39
N TYR A 173 14.24 6.80 9.28
CA TYR A 173 15.38 7.73 9.28
C TYR A 173 15.11 8.99 10.08
N LYS A 174 13.92 9.58 9.95
CA LYS A 174 13.53 10.75 10.71
C LYS A 174 13.51 10.46 12.21
N GLU A 175 12.92 9.34 12.63
CA GLU A 175 12.88 8.92 14.02
C GLU A 175 14.29 8.72 14.61
N ILE A 176 15.19 8.04 13.89
CA ILE A 176 16.58 7.87 14.34
C ILE A 176 17.30 9.23 14.40
N SER A 177 17.17 10.05 13.36
CA SER A 177 17.85 11.34 13.28
C SER A 177 17.40 12.30 14.36
N GLU A 178 16.09 12.38 14.64
CA GLU A 178 15.55 13.21 15.69
C GLU A 178 15.99 12.71 17.08
N LYS A 179 16.03 11.40 17.29
CA LYS A 179 16.50 10.81 18.53
C LYS A 179 17.99 11.08 18.80
N VAL A 180 18.83 11.03 17.77
CA VAL A 180 20.30 11.14 17.92
C VAL A 180 20.80 12.58 17.77
N TYR A 181 20.20 13.37 16.87
CA TYR A 181 20.67 14.70 16.49
C TYR A 181 19.65 15.83 16.77
N GLY A 182 18.45 15.51 17.25
CA GLY A 182 17.39 16.50 17.55
C GLY A 182 16.74 17.15 16.32
N THR A 183 17.16 16.78 15.11
CA THR A 183 16.63 17.30 13.85
C THR A 183 16.88 16.31 12.72
N TYR A 184 16.08 16.40 11.66
CA TYR A 184 16.30 15.66 10.42
C TYR A 184 16.67 16.63 9.30
N ARG A 185 17.85 16.44 8.71
CA ARG A 185 18.37 17.24 7.59
C ARG A 185 18.93 16.31 6.53
N GLU A 186 18.28 16.26 5.36
CA GLU A 186 18.59 15.30 4.29
C GLU A 186 20.07 15.28 3.88
N LYS A 187 20.71 16.45 3.70
CA LYS A 187 22.15 16.52 3.35
C LYS A 187 23.06 15.91 4.42
N GLN A 188 22.74 16.15 5.69
CA GLN A 188 23.49 15.57 6.80
C GLN A 188 23.23 14.07 6.87
N TRP A 189 21.98 13.65 6.68
CA TRP A 189 21.59 12.25 6.73
C TRP A 189 22.20 11.44 5.58
N LEU A 190 22.24 11.99 4.36
CA LEU A 190 22.94 11.39 3.22
C LEU A 190 24.41 11.10 3.55
N ARG A 191 25.10 12.02 4.22
CA ARG A 191 26.48 11.81 4.66
C ARG A 191 26.59 10.66 5.67
N ILE A 192 25.64 10.56 6.59
CA ILE A 192 25.58 9.47 7.58
C ILE A 192 25.34 8.13 6.87
N LEU A 193 24.35 8.06 5.96
CA LEU A 193 24.06 6.86 5.17
C LEU A 193 25.27 6.42 4.33
N THR A 194 26.01 7.38 3.77
CA THR A 194 27.23 7.11 3.00
C THR A 194 28.32 6.48 3.88
N ILE A 195 28.56 7.03 5.08
CA ILE A 195 29.55 6.46 6.01
C ILE A 195 29.09 5.09 6.50
N ALA A 196 27.80 4.94 6.81
CA ALA A 196 27.22 3.68 7.25
C ALA A 196 27.33 2.58 6.18
N SER A 197 27.13 2.90 4.90
CA SER A 197 27.28 1.92 3.82
C SER A 197 28.71 1.44 3.65
N ILE A 198 29.71 2.33 3.82
CA ILE A 198 31.13 1.96 3.83
C ILE A 198 31.43 1.04 5.02
N ILE A 199 31.01 1.42 6.23
CA ILE A 199 31.19 0.58 7.44
C ILE A 199 30.59 -0.81 7.22
N GLN A 200 29.36 -0.87 6.69
CA GLN A 200 28.65 -2.12 6.43
C GLN A 200 29.37 -3.02 5.42
N LYS A 201 30.06 -2.44 4.45
CA LYS A 201 30.81 -3.18 3.42
C LYS A 201 32.18 -3.65 3.88
N GLU A 202 32.82 -2.89 4.78
CA GLU A 202 34.17 -3.18 5.27
C GLU A 202 34.18 -4.08 6.52
N ALA A 203 33.16 -4.00 7.37
CA ALA A 203 33.09 -4.80 8.59
C ALA A 203 32.70 -6.26 8.29
N ALA A 204 33.41 -7.22 8.90
CA ALA A 204 33.06 -8.64 8.77
C ALA A 204 31.82 -9.01 9.60
N ASN A 205 31.54 -8.29 10.68
CA ASN A 205 30.39 -8.50 11.56
C ASN A 205 30.04 -7.25 12.40
N ASN A 206 28.92 -7.31 13.10
CA ASN A 206 28.41 -6.20 13.92
C ASN A 206 29.34 -5.78 15.07
N GLN A 207 30.17 -6.69 15.58
CA GLN A 207 31.11 -6.40 16.68
C GLN A 207 32.31 -5.57 16.19
N GLU A 208 32.67 -5.71 14.91
CA GLU A 208 33.77 -4.99 14.29
C GLU A 208 33.38 -3.58 13.81
N MET A 209 32.09 -3.35 13.52
CA MET A 209 31.60 -2.06 13.02
C MET A 209 32.06 -0.83 13.82
N PRO A 210 32.12 -0.83 15.17
CA PRO A 210 32.65 0.30 15.93
C PRO A 210 34.13 0.59 15.65
N LEU A 211 34.95 -0.45 15.43
CA LEU A 211 36.37 -0.32 15.13
C LEU A 211 36.57 0.27 13.72
N VAL A 212 35.85 -0.28 12.74
CA VAL A 212 35.85 0.22 11.35
C VAL A 212 35.37 1.67 11.30
N SER A 213 34.28 1.98 12.01
CA SER A 213 33.75 3.34 12.15
C SER A 213 34.82 4.30 12.70
N SER A 214 35.49 3.93 13.80
CA SER A 214 36.58 4.72 14.38
C SER A 214 37.70 4.99 13.37
N ALA A 215 38.13 3.96 12.63
CA ALA A 215 39.16 4.11 11.60
C ALA A 215 38.74 5.10 10.49
N ILE A 216 37.50 4.99 9.98
CA ILE A 216 36.96 5.89 8.95
C ILE A 216 36.91 7.33 9.45
N TYR A 217 36.35 7.56 10.65
CA TYR A 217 36.28 8.92 11.21
C TYR A 217 37.66 9.52 11.47
N ASN A 218 38.64 8.71 11.89
CA ASN A 218 40.02 9.15 12.05
C ASN A 218 40.67 9.57 10.71
N ARG A 219 40.40 8.83 9.63
CA ARG A 219 40.86 9.20 8.26
C ARG A 219 40.26 10.51 7.81
N LEU A 220 38.93 10.65 7.93
CA LEU A 220 38.20 11.87 7.56
C LEU A 220 38.71 13.10 8.32
N LYS A 221 39.01 12.97 9.62
CA LYS A 221 39.57 14.07 10.43
C LYS A 221 40.97 14.50 9.98
N LYS A 222 41.77 13.56 9.47
CA LYS A 222 43.13 13.81 8.97
C LYS A 222 43.16 14.21 7.48
N GLY A 223 42.01 14.30 6.82
CA GLY A 223 41.93 14.56 5.38
C GLY A 223 42.55 13.45 4.53
N MET A 224 42.64 12.23 5.07
CA MET A 224 43.12 11.09 4.31
C MET A 224 42.00 10.58 3.40
N PRO A 225 42.30 10.24 2.13
CA PRO A 225 41.37 9.51 1.27
C PRO A 225 41.04 8.15 1.88
#